data_AF-A0A380TEK6-F1
#
_entry.id   AF-A0A380TEK6-F1
#
_cell.length_a   1.000
_cell.length_b   1.000
_cell.length_c   1.000
_cell.angle_alpha   90.00
_cell.angle_beta   90.00
_cell.angle_gamma   90.00
#
_symmetry.space_group_name_H-M   'P 1'
#
loop_
_entity.id
_entity.type
_entity.pdbx_description
1 polymer ?
#
loop_
_entity_poly.entity_id
_entity_poly.type
_entity_poly.pdbx_seq_one_letter_code
_entity_poly.pdbx_strand_id
1 'polypeptide(L)'
;MLLAAVAREIVAGRNWRNLPIVAALAALCGANMAFHIGALTSHGTTAAARFAIAALIVLICLIGGRIIPSFTRNWLTKQRKSRLPASFNGFDKIALAVTLAAMACWTYEPQSSLTGVAAAGAAACNLARLARWAGERTTPEPLLWILHVAFLWVPVGLALLAITAFGGGIAPSAGLHALTAGAIASMILAVMTRATLGHTGHELHAGLGTTVIYLLVLVAGISRVWASLEPQLFTPLLMTSAIAWVAAFGAFLGVFGPMLVRPRVRQAS
;
A
#
# COMPACT_ATOMS: atom_id res chain seq x y z
N MET A 1 11.29 10.13 17.64
CA MET A 1 11.29 11.56 17.23
C MET A 1 10.17 11.88 16.23
N LEU A 2 10.03 11.16 15.10
CA LEU A 2 8.99 11.40 14.09
C LEU A 2 7.55 11.35 14.66
N LEU A 3 7.22 10.31 15.44
CA LEU A 3 5.90 10.16 16.06
C LEU A 3 5.51 11.39 16.90
N ALA A 4 6.43 11.86 17.75
CA ALA A 4 6.21 13.02 18.61
C ALA A 4 6.01 14.31 17.80
N ALA A 5 6.81 14.51 16.74
CA ALA A 5 6.66 15.66 15.85
C ALA A 5 5.30 15.67 15.15
N VAL A 6 4.90 14.56 14.54
CA VAL A 6 3.61 14.45 13.83
C VAL A 6 2.42 14.57 14.80
N ALA A 7 2.50 13.94 15.98
CA ALA A 7 1.45 14.04 17.00
C ALA A 7 1.26 15.48 17.47
N ARG A 8 2.35 16.21 17.72
CA ARG A 8 2.32 17.61 18.12
C ARG A 8 1.63 18.49 17.08
N GLU A 9 2.00 18.37 15.81
CA GLU A 9 1.39 19.17 14.72
C GLU A 9 -0.11 18.89 14.57
N ILE A 10 -0.53 17.63 14.70
CA ILE A 10 -1.94 17.25 14.57
C ILE A 10 -2.76 17.77 15.75
N VAL A 11 -2.23 17.69 16.97
CA VAL A 11 -2.90 18.21 18.18
C VAL A 11 -2.95 19.73 18.15
N ALA A 12 -1.83 20.40 17.84
CA ALA A 12 -1.76 21.85 17.76
C ALA A 12 -2.66 22.41 16.64
N GLY A 13 -2.67 21.78 15.47
CA GLY A 13 -3.53 22.14 14.34
C GLY A 13 -4.97 21.62 14.42
N ARG A 14 -5.34 20.90 15.49
CA ARG A 14 -6.65 20.23 15.68
C ARG A 14 -7.11 19.41 14.46
N ASN A 15 -6.17 18.83 13.73
CA ASN A 15 -6.43 18.11 12.48
C ASN A 15 -6.72 16.62 12.72
N TRP A 16 -7.79 16.35 13.48
CA TRP A 16 -8.19 15.01 13.92
C TRP A 16 -8.40 14.01 12.77
N ARG A 17 -8.65 14.52 11.55
CA ARG A 17 -8.78 13.69 10.35
C ARG A 17 -7.51 12.90 10.02
N ASN A 18 -6.35 13.38 10.46
CA ASN A 18 -5.04 12.75 10.23
C ASN A 18 -4.55 11.87 11.40
N LEU A 19 -5.36 11.73 12.47
CA LEU A 19 -5.03 10.88 13.61
C LEU A 19 -4.68 9.41 13.25
N PRO A 20 -5.27 8.79 12.21
CA PRO A 20 -4.88 7.44 11.78
C PRO A 20 -3.38 7.31 11.43
N ILE A 21 -2.74 8.38 10.94
CA ILE A 21 -1.30 8.37 10.65
C ILE A 21 -0.49 8.26 11.96
N VAL A 22 -0.90 9.00 13.00
CA VAL A 22 -0.27 8.92 14.34
C VAL A 22 -0.42 7.52 14.91
N ALA A 23 -1.61 6.94 14.82
CA ALA A 23 -1.87 5.58 15.30
C ALA A 23 -0.98 4.55 14.58
N ALA A 24 -0.82 4.66 13.26
CA ALA A 24 0.06 3.77 12.51
C ALA A 24 1.54 3.96 12.88
N LEU A 25 2.00 5.21 13.05
CA LEU A 25 3.38 5.48 13.50
C LEU A 25 3.63 4.93 14.91
N ALA A 26 2.66 5.06 15.82
CA ALA A 26 2.73 4.49 17.15
C ALA A 26 2.79 2.96 17.11
N ALA A 27 1.95 2.33 16.27
CA ALA A 27 1.98 0.89 16.04
C ALA A 27 3.33 0.42 15.48
N LEU A 28 3.92 1.15 14.53
CA LEU A 28 5.26 0.84 14.01
C LEU A 28 6.36 0.99 15.08
N CYS A 29 6.30 2.03 15.90
CA CYS A 29 7.22 2.17 17.02
C CYS A 29 7.08 1.02 18.02
N GLY A 30 5.85 0.63 18.35
CA GLY A 30 5.56 -0.53 19.21
C GLY A 30 6.07 -1.84 18.60
N ALA A 31 5.84 -2.05 17.31
CA ALA A 31 6.32 -3.21 16.56
C ALA A 31 7.86 -3.29 16.61
N ASN A 32 8.54 -2.16 16.37
CA ASN A 32 9.99 -2.09 16.42
C ASN A 32 10.54 -2.39 17.82
N MET A 33 9.91 -1.84 18.86
CA MET A 33 10.27 -2.13 20.26
C MET A 33 10.09 -3.62 20.56
N ALA A 34 8.94 -4.20 20.22
CA ALA A 34 8.65 -5.62 20.40
C ALA A 34 9.64 -6.51 19.63
N PHE A 35 10.06 -6.09 18.44
CA PHE A 35 11.08 -6.80 17.66
C PHE A 35 12.42 -6.82 18.38
N HIS A 36 12.90 -5.69 18.89
CA HIS A 36 14.18 -5.64 19.62
C HIS A 36 14.13 -6.38 20.95
N ILE A 37 13.04 -6.28 21.71
CA ILE A 37 12.84 -7.08 22.92
C ILE A 37 12.87 -8.57 22.56
N GLY A 38 12.13 -8.95 21.51
CA GLY A 38 12.08 -10.33 21.05
C GLY A 38 13.41 -10.87 20.54
N ALA A 39 14.24 -10.01 19.94
CA ALA A 39 15.60 -10.36 19.52
C ALA A 39 16.52 -10.61 20.71
N LEU A 40 16.34 -9.89 21.82
CA LEU A 40 17.09 -10.11 23.06
C LEU A 40 16.62 -11.36 23.81
N THR A 41 15.34 -11.72 23.69
CA THR A 41 14.76 -12.89 24.39
C THR A 41 14.64 -14.13 23.49
N SER A 42 15.14 -14.09 22.25
CA SER A 42 15.03 -15.15 21.23
C SER A 42 13.59 -15.61 20.89
N HIS A 43 12.58 -14.77 21.13
CA HIS A 43 11.16 -15.09 20.91
C HIS A 43 10.41 -13.91 20.29
N GLY A 44 9.47 -14.15 19.37
CA GLY A 44 8.48 -13.13 18.96
C GLY A 44 8.89 -12.10 17.89
N THR A 45 10.10 -12.17 17.34
CA THR A 45 10.57 -11.28 16.25
C THR A 45 9.65 -11.34 15.01
N THR A 46 9.21 -12.54 14.64
CA THR A 46 8.30 -12.75 13.50
C THR A 46 6.92 -12.12 13.73
N ALA A 47 6.36 -12.24 14.94
CA ALA A 47 5.06 -11.64 15.26
C ALA A 47 5.15 -10.11 15.24
N ALA A 48 6.23 -9.54 15.77
CA ALA A 48 6.48 -8.10 15.70
C ALA A 48 6.59 -7.59 14.25
N ALA A 49 7.28 -8.33 13.37
CA ALA A 49 7.35 -8.00 11.94
C ALA A 49 5.98 -8.05 11.25
N ARG A 50 5.16 -9.08 11.54
CA ARG A 50 3.79 -9.18 11.02
C ARG A 50 2.91 -8.03 11.52
N PHE A 51 3.04 -7.65 12.79
CA PHE A 51 2.31 -6.53 13.38
C PHE A 51 2.61 -5.20 12.68
N ALA A 52 3.88 -4.94 12.35
CA ALA A 52 4.27 -3.75 11.58
C ALA A 52 3.61 -3.71 10.18
N ILE A 53 3.64 -4.85 9.48
CA ILE A 53 3.04 -4.99 8.15
C ILE A 53 1.52 -4.85 8.23
N ALA A 54 0.88 -5.51 9.20
CA ALA A 54 -0.54 -5.39 9.50
C ALA A 54 -0.97 -3.93 9.69
N ALA A 55 -0.23 -3.16 10.49
CA ALA A 55 -0.50 -1.74 10.72
C ALA A 55 -0.44 -0.92 9.42
N LEU A 56 0.56 -1.17 8.57
CA LEU A 56 0.70 -0.50 7.27
C LEU A 56 -0.43 -0.87 6.30
N ILE A 57 -0.83 -2.15 6.23
CA ILE A 57 -1.94 -2.59 5.38
C ILE A 57 -3.27 -1.98 5.84
N VAL A 58 -3.54 -1.95 7.14
CA VAL A 58 -4.72 -1.27 7.69
C VAL A 58 -4.70 0.22 7.35
N LEU A 59 -3.54 0.88 7.46
CA LEU A 59 -3.37 2.28 7.07
C LEU A 59 -3.67 2.50 5.58
N ILE A 60 -3.16 1.63 4.69
CA ILE A 60 -3.45 1.66 3.25
C ILE A 60 -4.95 1.46 3.00
N CYS A 61 -5.60 0.51 3.66
CA CYS A 61 -7.04 0.29 3.52
C CYS A 61 -7.86 1.51 3.96
N LEU A 62 -7.44 2.18 5.04
CA LEU A 62 -8.15 3.30 5.63
C LEU A 62 -7.95 4.59 4.83
N ILE A 63 -6.70 4.95 4.54
CA ILE A 63 -6.36 6.18 3.81
C ILE A 63 -6.66 5.99 2.33
N GLY A 64 -6.21 4.89 1.71
CA GLY A 64 -6.48 4.52 0.33
C GLY A 64 -7.97 4.53 0.01
N GLY A 65 -8.77 3.99 0.93
CA GLY A 65 -10.24 4.02 0.87
C GLY A 65 -10.91 5.38 0.75
N ARG A 66 -10.19 6.46 1.08
CA ARG A 66 -10.67 7.84 0.99
C ARG A 66 -10.00 8.57 -0.16
N ILE A 67 -8.67 8.46 -0.28
CA ILE A 67 -7.89 9.24 -1.25
C ILE A 67 -8.09 8.72 -2.68
N ILE A 68 -8.15 7.39 -2.88
CA ILE A 68 -8.28 6.79 -4.21
C ILE A 68 -9.61 7.21 -4.86
N PRO A 69 -10.78 6.93 -4.25
CA PRO A 69 -12.05 7.37 -4.84
C PRO A 69 -12.17 8.90 -4.94
N SER A 70 -11.55 9.68 -4.03
CA SER A 70 -11.57 11.14 -4.13
C SER A 70 -10.75 11.64 -5.33
N PHE A 71 -9.54 11.14 -5.54
CA PHE A 71 -8.71 11.52 -6.68
C PHE A 71 -9.33 11.06 -8.00
N THR A 72 -9.87 9.84 -8.05
CA THR A 72 -10.60 9.33 -9.21
C THR A 72 -11.83 10.20 -9.52
N ARG A 73 -12.62 10.57 -8.50
CA ARG A 73 -13.78 11.47 -8.70
C ARG A 73 -13.35 12.80 -9.27
N ASN A 74 -12.37 13.46 -8.66
CA ASN A 74 -11.93 14.79 -9.06
C ASN A 74 -11.45 14.81 -10.52
N TRP A 75 -10.75 13.77 -10.96
CA TRP A 75 -10.31 13.64 -12.34
C TRP A 75 -11.47 13.33 -13.30
N LEU A 76 -12.34 12.37 -12.97
CA LEU A 76 -13.49 12.01 -13.82
C LEU A 76 -14.49 13.16 -13.99
N THR A 77 -14.68 13.98 -12.96
CA THR A 77 -15.52 15.19 -13.03
C THR A 77 -14.91 16.22 -14.00
N LYS A 78 -13.59 16.43 -13.97
CA LYS A 78 -12.91 17.30 -14.95
C LYS A 78 -13.06 16.77 -16.39
N GLN A 79 -13.07 15.45 -16.55
CA GLN A 79 -13.29 14.77 -17.83
C GLN A 79 -14.78 14.63 -18.23
N ARG A 80 -15.71 15.25 -17.48
CA ARG A 80 -17.17 15.21 -17.72
C ARG A 80 -17.74 13.80 -17.89
N LYS A 81 -17.21 12.81 -17.15
CA LYS A 81 -17.69 11.42 -17.18
C LYS A 81 -18.89 11.22 -16.22
N SER A 82 -19.84 10.38 -16.62
CA SER A 82 -21.12 10.20 -15.92
C SER A 82 -21.08 9.30 -14.67
N ARG A 83 -20.40 8.14 -14.72
CA ARG A 83 -20.23 7.27 -13.55
C ARG A 83 -19.00 7.68 -12.76
N LEU A 84 -19.26 8.14 -11.53
CA LEU A 84 -18.26 8.51 -10.54
C LEU A 84 -18.07 7.38 -9.53
N PRO A 85 -16.91 7.31 -8.86
CA PRO A 85 -16.68 6.33 -7.78
C PRO A 85 -17.71 6.51 -6.67
N ALA A 86 -18.01 5.44 -5.93
CA ALA A 86 -18.85 5.53 -4.73
C ALA A 86 -18.15 6.35 -3.63
N SER A 87 -18.92 7.10 -2.85
CA SER A 87 -18.41 7.72 -1.61
C SER A 87 -18.21 6.66 -0.52
N PHE A 88 -17.30 6.95 0.40
CA PHE A 88 -17.04 6.13 1.58
C PHE A 88 -18.33 5.96 2.40
N ASN A 89 -18.75 4.73 2.68
CA ASN A 89 -20.01 4.44 3.36
C ASN A 89 -19.88 3.33 4.43
N GLY A 90 -21.01 2.81 4.92
CA GLY A 90 -21.04 1.75 5.94
C GLY A 90 -20.31 0.47 5.52
N PHE A 91 -20.42 0.08 4.24
CA PHE A 91 -19.69 -1.08 3.72
C PHE A 91 -18.18 -0.89 3.82
N ASP A 92 -17.67 0.31 3.55
CA ASP A 92 -16.24 0.60 3.71
C ASP A 92 -15.77 0.49 5.17
N LYS A 93 -16.62 0.82 6.14
CA LYS A 93 -16.32 0.61 7.58
C LYS A 93 -16.27 -0.88 7.92
N ILE A 94 -17.21 -1.68 7.43
CA ILE A 94 -17.24 -3.14 7.63
C ILE A 94 -15.99 -3.76 7.04
N ALA A 95 -15.65 -3.43 5.79
CA ALA A 95 -14.45 -3.93 5.15
C ALA A 95 -13.16 -3.58 5.91
N LEU A 96 -13.08 -2.37 6.49
CA LEU A 96 -11.97 -1.98 7.35
C LEU A 96 -11.92 -2.80 8.64
N ALA A 97 -13.06 -3.02 9.29
CA ALA A 97 -13.14 -3.84 10.50
C ALA A 97 -12.74 -5.29 10.23
N VAL A 98 -13.22 -5.88 9.13
CA VAL A 98 -12.85 -7.25 8.71
C VAL A 98 -11.36 -7.33 8.38
N THR A 99 -10.80 -6.31 7.71
CA THR A 99 -9.35 -6.24 7.43
C THR A 99 -8.53 -6.15 8.71
N LEU A 100 -8.95 -5.31 9.67
CA LEU A 100 -8.29 -5.19 10.96
C LEU A 100 -8.32 -6.52 11.72
N ALA A 101 -9.46 -7.21 11.73
CA ALA A 101 -9.59 -8.52 12.37
C ALA A 101 -8.68 -9.57 11.70
N ALA A 102 -8.67 -9.61 10.36
CA ALA A 102 -7.80 -10.50 9.58
C ALA A 102 -6.31 -10.26 9.88
N MET A 103 -5.89 -9.00 9.92
CA MET A 103 -4.51 -8.62 10.22
C MET A 103 -4.11 -8.91 11.66
N ALA A 104 -5.03 -8.75 12.63
CA ALA A 104 -4.81 -9.15 14.01
C ALA A 104 -4.65 -10.67 14.12
N CYS A 105 -5.55 -11.45 13.51
CA CYS A 105 -5.46 -12.92 13.51
C CYS A 105 -4.16 -13.39 12.84
N TRP A 106 -3.80 -12.84 11.68
CA TRP A 106 -2.58 -13.22 10.98
C TRP A 106 -1.29 -12.89 11.74
N THR A 107 -1.30 -11.82 12.54
CA THR A 107 -0.13 -11.41 13.34
C THR A 107 0.25 -12.49 14.36
N TYR A 108 -0.73 -13.03 15.08
CA TYR A 108 -0.51 -13.97 16.18
C TYR A 108 -0.66 -15.43 15.77
N GLU A 109 -1.66 -15.73 14.93
CA GLU A 109 -2.07 -17.10 14.55
C GLU A 109 -2.16 -17.25 13.01
N PRO A 110 -1.05 -17.09 12.27
CA PRO A 110 -1.05 -17.02 10.80
C PRO A 110 -1.56 -18.29 10.10
N GLN A 111 -1.50 -19.45 10.77
CA GLN A 111 -1.89 -20.75 10.21
C GLN A 111 -3.28 -21.21 10.69
N SER A 112 -3.98 -20.43 11.51
CA SER A 112 -5.31 -20.82 11.98
C SER A 112 -6.37 -20.70 10.89
N SER A 113 -7.36 -21.58 10.91
CA SER A 113 -8.52 -21.48 10.01
C SER A 113 -9.30 -20.16 10.20
N LEU A 114 -9.27 -19.60 11.42
CA LEU A 114 -9.86 -18.28 11.70
C LEU A 114 -9.15 -17.18 10.91
N THR A 115 -7.81 -17.17 10.87
CA THR A 115 -7.04 -16.28 10.00
C THR A 115 -7.42 -16.46 8.54
N GLY A 116 -7.58 -17.71 8.09
CA GLY A 116 -7.99 -18.03 6.73
C GLY A 116 -9.35 -17.40 6.36
N VAL A 117 -10.37 -17.61 7.20
CA VAL A 117 -11.72 -17.06 6.98
C VAL A 117 -11.71 -15.54 7.02
N ALA A 118 -11.05 -14.95 8.02
CA ALA A 118 -10.96 -13.50 8.14
C ALA A 118 -10.23 -12.86 6.95
N ALA A 119 -9.10 -13.46 6.52
CA ALA A 119 -8.32 -12.97 5.37
C ALA A 119 -9.08 -13.12 4.05
N ALA A 120 -9.79 -14.22 3.83
CA ALA A 120 -10.65 -14.41 2.65
C ALA A 120 -11.79 -13.39 2.61
N GLY A 121 -12.46 -13.16 3.75
CA GLY A 121 -13.49 -12.12 3.88
C GLY A 121 -12.93 -10.72 3.62
N ALA A 122 -11.76 -10.41 4.18
CA ALA A 122 -11.09 -9.12 3.95
C ALA A 122 -10.68 -8.95 2.48
N ALA A 123 -10.20 -10.00 1.81
CA ALA A 123 -9.87 -9.98 0.39
C ALA A 123 -11.11 -9.67 -0.46
N ALA A 124 -12.21 -10.39 -0.24
CA ALA A 124 -13.47 -10.16 -0.95
C ALA A 124 -14.01 -8.74 -0.73
N CYS A 125 -14.02 -8.26 0.51
CA CYS A 125 -14.46 -6.91 0.84
C CYS A 125 -13.61 -5.83 0.17
N ASN A 126 -12.28 -5.94 0.20
CA ASN A 126 -11.40 -4.93 -0.41
C ASN A 126 -11.43 -4.99 -1.94
N LEU A 127 -11.62 -6.16 -2.55
CA LEU A 127 -11.84 -6.28 -3.99
C LEU A 127 -13.15 -5.60 -4.42
N ALA A 128 -14.23 -5.81 -3.66
CA ALA A 128 -15.50 -5.14 -3.87
C ALA A 128 -15.40 -3.62 -3.68
N ARG A 129 -14.60 -3.13 -2.72
CA ARG A 129 -14.30 -1.70 -2.58
C ARG A 129 -13.61 -1.15 -3.82
N LEU A 130 -12.56 -1.83 -4.29
CA LEU A 130 -11.81 -1.41 -5.47
C LEU A 130 -12.70 -1.32 -6.71
N ALA A 131 -13.59 -2.30 -6.91
CA ALA A 131 -14.55 -2.30 -8.02
C ALA A 131 -15.55 -1.12 -7.98
N ARG A 132 -15.83 -0.57 -6.79
CA ARG A 132 -16.70 0.60 -6.60
C ARG A 132 -16.00 1.93 -6.91
N TRP A 133 -14.69 1.94 -7.15
CA TRP A 133 -13.90 3.15 -7.35
C TRP A 133 -13.68 3.56 -8.81
N ALA A 134 -14.30 2.84 -9.76
CA ALA A 134 -14.26 3.17 -11.19
C ALA A 134 -12.82 3.32 -11.76
N GLY A 135 -11.86 2.57 -11.20
CA GLY A 135 -10.45 2.65 -11.55
C GLY A 135 -10.14 2.28 -13.01
N GLU A 136 -10.98 1.46 -13.63
CA GLU A 136 -10.87 1.06 -15.04
C GLU A 136 -10.91 2.25 -16.00
N ARG A 137 -11.45 3.39 -15.55
CA ARG A 137 -11.60 4.61 -16.35
C ARG A 137 -10.42 5.56 -16.23
N THR A 138 -9.44 5.22 -15.40
CA THR A 138 -8.27 6.05 -15.12
C THR A 138 -7.03 5.65 -15.93
N THR A 139 -7.18 4.71 -16.87
CA THR A 139 -6.07 4.22 -17.72
C THR A 139 -5.31 5.31 -18.46
N PRO A 140 -5.90 6.45 -18.90
CA PRO A 140 -5.13 7.51 -19.55
C PRO A 140 -4.22 8.30 -18.60
N GLU A 141 -4.42 8.21 -17.28
CA GLU A 141 -3.66 8.97 -16.29
C GLU A 141 -2.90 8.04 -15.34
N PRO A 142 -1.59 7.82 -15.55
CA PRO A 142 -0.81 6.91 -14.74
C PRO A 142 -0.76 7.22 -13.26
N LEU A 143 -0.83 8.50 -12.84
CA LEU A 143 -0.92 8.85 -11.42
C LEU A 143 -2.14 8.27 -10.72
N LEU A 144 -3.20 7.93 -11.46
CA LEU A 144 -4.44 7.40 -10.92
C LEU A 144 -4.53 5.89 -11.02
N TRP A 145 -4.20 5.30 -12.18
CA TRP A 145 -4.31 3.85 -12.30
C TRP A 145 -3.33 3.14 -11.36
N ILE A 146 -2.13 3.71 -11.10
CA ILE A 146 -1.16 3.09 -10.17
C ILE A 146 -1.73 2.98 -8.76
N LEU A 147 -2.57 3.93 -8.31
CA LEU A 147 -3.19 3.87 -6.99
C LEU A 147 -4.15 2.68 -6.86
N HIS A 148 -4.87 2.36 -7.93
CA HIS A 148 -5.79 1.22 -7.98
C HIS A 148 -5.02 -0.10 -8.04
N VAL A 149 -3.97 -0.17 -8.86
CA VAL A 149 -3.12 -1.37 -8.96
C VAL A 149 -2.35 -1.60 -7.65
N ALA A 150 -1.80 -0.55 -7.03
CA ALA A 150 -1.18 -0.62 -5.71
C ALA A 150 -2.17 -1.11 -4.64
N PHE A 151 -3.43 -0.66 -4.69
CA PHE A 151 -4.45 -1.16 -3.79
C PHE A 151 -4.86 -2.60 -4.07
N LEU A 152 -4.89 -3.04 -5.35
CA LEU A 152 -5.24 -4.41 -5.75
C LEU A 152 -4.32 -5.46 -5.11
N TRP A 153 -3.07 -5.12 -4.84
CA TRP A 153 -2.15 -5.99 -4.10
C TRP A 153 -2.64 -6.33 -2.69
N VAL A 154 -3.48 -5.50 -2.06
CA VAL A 154 -4.03 -5.80 -0.73
C VAL A 154 -4.96 -7.01 -0.76
N PRO A 155 -6.06 -7.05 -1.54
CA PRO A 155 -6.89 -8.26 -1.62
C PRO A 155 -6.14 -9.46 -2.21
N VAL A 156 -5.17 -9.26 -3.11
CA VAL A 156 -4.30 -10.36 -3.61
C VAL A 156 -3.47 -10.95 -2.47
N GLY A 157 -2.80 -10.12 -1.67
CA GLY A 157 -2.00 -10.58 -0.54
C GLY A 157 -2.85 -11.25 0.53
N LEU A 158 -4.02 -10.69 0.86
CA LEU A 158 -4.98 -11.30 1.79
C LEU A 158 -5.50 -12.66 1.29
N ALA A 159 -5.77 -12.81 0.00
CA ALA A 159 -6.18 -14.08 -0.59
C ALA A 159 -5.05 -15.12 -0.51
N LEU A 160 -3.81 -14.76 -0.81
CA LEU A 160 -2.65 -15.65 -0.67
C LEU A 160 -2.44 -16.06 0.79
N LEU A 161 -2.61 -15.15 1.75
CA LEU A 161 -2.57 -15.48 3.18
C LEU A 161 -3.68 -16.47 3.55
N ALA A 162 -4.91 -16.28 3.04
CA ALA A 162 -6.01 -17.20 3.28
C ALA A 162 -5.71 -18.61 2.74
N ILE A 163 -5.18 -18.71 1.52
CA ILE A 163 -4.78 -19.99 0.92
C ILE A 163 -3.75 -20.69 1.82
N THR A 164 -2.75 -19.97 2.33
CA THR A 164 -1.76 -20.57 3.25
C THR A 164 -2.35 -21.01 4.58
N ALA A 165 -3.27 -20.23 5.15
CA ALA A 165 -3.92 -20.57 6.41
C ALA A 165 -4.85 -21.79 6.29
N PHE A 166 -5.39 -22.06 5.10
CA PHE A 166 -6.16 -23.26 4.80
C PHE A 166 -5.30 -24.46 4.36
N GLY A 167 -3.97 -24.34 4.40
CA GLY A 167 -3.07 -25.43 4.01
C GLY A 167 -2.97 -25.66 2.49
N GLY A 168 -3.29 -24.65 1.66
CA GLY A 168 -3.32 -24.75 0.20
C GLY A 168 -1.96 -24.92 -0.51
N GLY A 169 -0.91 -25.33 0.20
CA GLY A 169 0.37 -25.77 -0.40
C GLY A 169 1.27 -24.69 -1.01
N ILE A 170 0.95 -23.39 -0.86
CA ILE A 170 1.81 -22.29 -1.33
C ILE A 170 2.70 -21.76 -0.20
N ALA A 171 3.85 -21.17 -0.55
CA ALA A 171 4.76 -20.60 0.43
C ALA A 171 4.11 -19.41 1.19
N PRO A 172 4.17 -19.36 2.54
CA PRO A 172 3.70 -18.21 3.33
C PRO A 172 4.29 -16.86 2.93
N SER A 173 5.49 -16.88 2.35
CA SER A 173 6.16 -15.68 1.85
C SER A 173 5.43 -15.04 0.66
N ALA A 174 4.61 -15.77 -0.10
CA ALA A 174 3.90 -15.21 -1.27
C ALA A 174 2.93 -14.10 -0.85
N GLY A 175 2.07 -14.36 0.15
CA GLY A 175 1.15 -13.36 0.70
C GLY A 175 1.88 -12.21 1.38
N LEU A 176 2.96 -12.52 2.11
CA LEU A 176 3.83 -11.50 2.72
C LEU A 176 4.42 -10.55 1.67
N HIS A 177 4.97 -11.07 0.57
CA HIS A 177 5.54 -10.25 -0.51
C HIS A 177 4.50 -9.48 -1.30
N ALA A 178 3.30 -10.03 -1.49
CA ALA A 178 2.20 -9.31 -2.11
C ALA A 178 1.78 -8.08 -1.27
N LEU A 179 1.72 -8.22 0.06
CA LEU A 179 1.43 -7.10 0.96
C LEU A 179 2.58 -6.10 1.04
N THR A 180 3.83 -6.56 1.05
CA THR A 180 5.00 -5.69 1.22
C THR A 180 5.52 -5.11 -0.10
N ALA A 181 6.13 -5.94 -0.94
CA ALA A 181 6.69 -5.51 -2.22
C ALA A 181 5.61 -5.09 -3.22
N GLY A 182 4.43 -5.70 -3.16
CA GLY A 182 3.28 -5.30 -3.96
C GLY A 182 2.59 -4.05 -3.41
N ALA A 183 1.83 -4.19 -2.33
CA ALA A 183 0.93 -3.12 -1.86
C ALA A 183 1.69 -1.94 -1.23
N ILE A 184 2.54 -2.19 -0.22
CA ILE A 184 3.21 -1.11 0.52
C ILE A 184 4.15 -0.33 -0.41
N ALA A 185 5.05 -1.00 -1.13
CA ALA A 185 6.03 -0.33 -1.98
C ALA A 185 5.37 0.47 -3.12
N SER A 186 4.41 -0.14 -3.83
CA SER A 186 3.72 0.54 -4.93
C SER A 186 2.88 1.71 -4.43
N MET A 187 2.22 1.58 -3.28
CA MET A 187 1.42 2.67 -2.69
C MET A 187 2.31 3.84 -2.24
N ILE A 188 3.47 3.54 -1.65
CA ILE A 188 4.47 4.56 -1.29
C ILE A 188 4.89 5.35 -2.53
N LEU A 189 5.31 4.68 -3.60
CA LEU A 189 5.70 5.37 -4.84
C LEU A 189 4.54 6.17 -5.44
N ALA A 190 3.35 5.59 -5.53
CA ALA A 190 2.17 6.28 -6.08
C ALA A 190 1.80 7.55 -5.33
N VAL A 191 1.91 7.54 -3.99
CA VAL A 191 1.63 8.72 -3.17
C VAL A 191 2.79 9.72 -3.24
N MET A 192 4.04 9.26 -3.21
CA MET A 192 5.22 10.13 -3.24
C MET A 192 5.33 10.91 -4.54
N THR A 193 5.12 10.28 -5.70
CA THR A 193 5.16 10.97 -7.00
C THR A 193 4.09 12.06 -7.07
N ARG A 194 2.84 11.74 -6.72
CA ARG A 194 1.71 12.68 -6.73
C ARG A 194 1.92 13.82 -5.73
N ALA A 195 2.37 13.51 -4.51
CA ALA A 195 2.63 14.51 -3.48
C ALA A 195 3.78 15.44 -3.90
N THR A 196 4.83 14.88 -4.50
CA THR A 196 5.96 15.68 -5.01
C THR A 196 5.47 16.68 -6.05
N LEU A 197 4.72 16.24 -7.07
CA LEU A 197 4.19 17.15 -8.10
C LEU A 197 3.31 18.24 -7.48
N GLY A 198 2.37 17.85 -6.60
CA GLY A 198 1.43 18.78 -5.97
C GLY A 198 2.10 19.83 -5.07
N HIS A 199 3.09 19.42 -4.26
CA HIS A 199 3.78 20.34 -3.36
C HIS A 199 4.84 21.21 -4.05
N THR A 200 5.40 20.75 -5.17
CA THR A 200 6.38 21.51 -5.96
C THR A 200 5.72 22.39 -7.04
N GLY A 201 4.39 22.36 -7.17
CA GLY A 201 3.61 23.20 -8.07
C GLY A 201 3.53 22.71 -9.51
N HIS A 202 4.10 21.53 -9.80
CA HIS A 202 4.03 20.90 -11.12
C HIS A 202 2.62 20.42 -11.44
N GLU A 203 2.35 20.24 -12.73
CA GLU A 203 1.10 19.63 -13.18
C GLU A 203 0.96 18.20 -12.61
N LEU A 204 -0.24 17.86 -12.17
CA LEU A 204 -0.57 16.52 -11.66
C LEU A 204 -0.80 15.55 -12.83
N HIS A 205 0.25 15.29 -13.60
CA HIS A 205 0.27 14.39 -14.74
C HIS A 205 1.50 13.48 -14.71
N ALA A 206 1.33 12.19 -15.02
CA ALA A 206 2.45 11.28 -15.20
C ALA A 206 2.93 11.23 -16.66
N GLY A 207 4.10 11.82 -16.91
CA GLY A 207 4.85 11.60 -18.14
C GLY A 207 5.55 10.23 -18.19
N LEU A 208 6.25 9.96 -19.30
CA LEU A 208 6.91 8.66 -19.57
C LEU A 208 7.79 8.16 -18.43
N GLY A 209 8.64 9.02 -17.85
CA GLY A 209 9.53 8.64 -16.75
C GLY A 209 8.77 8.18 -15.50
N THR A 210 7.64 8.80 -15.20
CA THR A 210 6.78 8.41 -14.07
C THR A 210 6.10 7.06 -14.34
N THR A 211 5.63 6.85 -15.57
CA THR A 211 5.04 5.57 -15.98
C THR A 211 6.06 4.43 -15.90
N VAL A 212 7.31 4.66 -16.32
CA VAL A 212 8.39 3.67 -16.22
C VAL A 212 8.66 3.28 -14.76
N ILE A 213 8.70 4.26 -13.83
CA ILE A 213 8.84 3.98 -12.39
C ILE A 213 7.73 3.03 -11.90
N TYR A 214 6.48 3.28 -12.32
CA TYR A 214 5.35 2.43 -11.93
C TYR A 214 5.44 1.02 -12.52
N LEU A 215 5.80 0.89 -13.79
CA LEU A 215 5.98 -0.42 -14.40
C LEU A 215 7.10 -1.21 -13.71
N LEU A 216 8.23 -0.56 -13.40
CA LEU A 216 9.35 -1.20 -12.71
C LEU A 216 8.98 -1.71 -11.32
N VAL A 217 8.27 -0.93 -10.50
CA VAL A 217 7.85 -1.41 -9.17
C VAL A 217 6.83 -2.55 -9.27
N LEU A 218 5.97 -2.55 -10.30
CA LEU A 218 5.04 -3.66 -10.52
C LEU A 218 5.76 -4.92 -10.97
N VAL A 219 6.72 -4.83 -11.89
CA VAL A 219 7.59 -5.97 -12.24
C VAL A 219 8.30 -6.48 -10.99
N ALA A 220 8.84 -5.58 -10.16
CA ALA A 220 9.51 -5.96 -8.92
C ALA A 220 8.60 -6.77 -7.98
N GLY A 221 7.37 -6.29 -7.75
CA GLY A 221 6.37 -6.97 -6.91
C GLY A 221 5.89 -8.30 -7.49
N ILE A 222 5.56 -8.34 -8.79
CA ILE A 222 5.12 -9.55 -9.49
C ILE A 222 6.20 -10.62 -9.42
N SER A 223 7.43 -10.30 -9.84
CA SER A 223 8.54 -11.26 -9.80
C SER A 223 8.83 -11.73 -8.37
N ARG A 224 8.69 -10.87 -7.35
CA ARG A 224 8.90 -11.27 -5.95
C ARG A 224 7.90 -12.30 -5.47
N VAL A 225 6.61 -12.09 -5.78
CA VAL A 225 5.54 -13.02 -5.41
C VAL A 225 5.68 -14.30 -6.20
N TRP A 226 5.93 -14.22 -7.51
CA TRP A 226 6.09 -15.39 -8.35
C TRP A 226 7.29 -16.25 -7.95
N ALA A 227 8.39 -15.64 -7.50
CA ALA A 227 9.53 -16.38 -6.94
C ALA A 227 9.13 -17.24 -5.73
N SER A 228 8.11 -16.84 -4.96
CA SER A 228 7.60 -17.63 -3.83
C SER A 228 6.67 -18.77 -4.25
N LEU A 229 6.12 -18.71 -5.47
CA LEU A 229 5.16 -19.69 -5.99
C LEU A 229 5.83 -20.72 -6.91
N GLU A 230 6.93 -20.36 -7.57
CA GLU A 230 7.68 -21.22 -8.49
C GLU A 230 9.13 -21.40 -8.01
N PRO A 231 9.40 -22.41 -7.17
CA PRO A 231 10.74 -22.66 -6.63
C PRO A 231 11.82 -22.89 -7.70
N GLN A 232 11.46 -23.44 -8.86
CA GLN A 232 12.42 -23.71 -9.94
C GLN A 232 12.97 -22.42 -10.57
N LEU A 233 12.16 -21.35 -10.54
CA LEU A 233 12.52 -20.03 -11.07
C LEU A 233 12.89 -19.03 -9.96
N PHE A 234 13.10 -19.50 -8.72
CA PHE A 234 13.32 -18.62 -7.57
C PHE A 234 14.43 -17.60 -7.80
N THR A 235 15.64 -18.06 -8.17
CA THR A 235 16.81 -17.19 -8.35
C THR A 235 16.62 -16.17 -9.49
N PRO A 236 16.23 -16.54 -10.73
CA PRO A 236 16.05 -15.55 -11.78
C PRO A 236 14.94 -14.55 -11.44
N LEU A 237 13.80 -14.98 -10.88
CA LEU A 237 12.72 -14.08 -10.49
C LEU A 237 13.12 -13.15 -9.33
N LEU A 238 13.90 -13.64 -8.38
CA LEU A 238 14.46 -12.81 -7.31
C LEU A 238 15.39 -11.74 -7.87
N MET A 239 16.28 -12.09 -8.80
CA MET A 239 17.18 -11.13 -9.45
C MET A 239 16.40 -10.10 -10.28
N THR A 240 15.41 -10.53 -11.06
CA THR A 240 14.51 -9.60 -11.78
C THR A 240 13.82 -8.65 -10.82
N SER A 241 13.31 -9.17 -9.69
CA SER A 241 12.67 -8.37 -8.66
C SER A 241 13.62 -7.32 -8.08
N ALA A 242 14.83 -7.72 -7.70
CA ALA A 242 15.83 -6.84 -7.11
C ALA A 242 16.29 -5.73 -8.09
N ILE A 243 16.57 -6.09 -9.35
CA ILE A 243 17.00 -5.14 -10.37
C ILE A 243 15.87 -4.14 -10.67
N ALA A 244 14.64 -4.63 -10.88
CA ALA A 244 13.50 -3.76 -11.14
C ALA A 244 13.20 -2.83 -9.95
N TRP A 245 13.35 -3.32 -8.72
CA TRP A 245 13.20 -2.52 -7.50
C TRP A 245 14.23 -1.38 -7.46
N VAL A 246 15.52 -1.70 -7.59
CA VAL A 246 16.59 -0.69 -7.57
C VAL A 246 16.39 0.32 -8.70
N ALA A 247 16.03 -0.14 -9.90
CA ALA A 247 15.73 0.73 -11.03
C ALA A 247 14.52 1.65 -10.77
N ALA A 248 13.43 1.15 -10.18
CA ALA A 248 12.24 1.95 -9.86
C ALA A 248 12.56 3.09 -8.89
N PHE A 249 13.21 2.78 -7.77
CA PHE A 249 13.57 3.79 -6.77
C PHE A 249 14.70 4.71 -7.23
N GLY A 250 15.67 4.19 -7.98
CA GLY A 250 16.72 5.01 -8.60
C GLY A 250 16.15 6.00 -9.62
N ALA A 251 15.22 5.55 -10.48
CA ALA A 251 14.51 6.41 -11.40
C ALA A 251 13.63 7.43 -10.67
N PHE A 252 12.95 7.05 -9.58
CA PHE A 252 12.23 8.00 -8.74
C PHE A 252 13.15 9.11 -8.21
N LEU A 253 14.31 8.77 -7.67
CA LEU A 253 15.28 9.75 -7.19
C LEU A 253 15.79 10.65 -8.32
N GLY A 254 16.07 10.10 -9.50
CA GLY A 254 16.52 10.87 -10.66
C GLY A 254 15.46 11.85 -11.19
N VAL A 255 14.19 11.45 -11.23
CA VAL A 255 13.09 12.27 -11.78
C VAL A 255 12.54 13.26 -10.76
N PHE A 256 12.22 12.79 -9.55
CA PHE A 256 11.52 13.57 -8.53
C PHE A 256 12.45 14.23 -7.51
N GLY A 257 13.66 13.68 -7.30
CA GLY A 257 14.66 14.27 -6.39
C GLY A 257 14.99 15.72 -6.71
N PRO A 258 15.31 16.08 -7.97
CA PRO A 258 15.57 17.48 -8.35
C PRO A 258 14.39 18.42 -8.10
N MET A 259 13.14 17.93 -8.19
CA MET A 259 11.94 18.74 -7.95
C MET A 259 11.81 19.13 -6.48
N LEU A 260 12.26 18.26 -5.56
CA LEU A 260 12.14 18.47 -4.11
C LEU A 260 13.18 19.45 -3.55
N VAL A 261 14.33 19.58 -4.22
CA VAL A 261 15.43 20.46 -3.78
C VAL A 261 15.45 21.81 -4.50
N ARG A 262 14.67 21.96 -5.57
CA ARG A 262 14.54 23.22 -6.32
C ARG A 262 13.38 24.06 -5.77
N PRO A 263 13.41 25.39 -5.96
CA PRO A 263 12.29 26.26 -5.60
C PRO A 263 11.00 25.81 -6.28
N ARG A 264 9.88 25.98 -5.57
CA ARG A 264 8.54 25.67 -6.07
C ARG A 264 8.27 26.44 -7.37
N VAL A 265 7.73 25.76 -8.38
CA VAL A 265 7.33 26.39 -9.65
C VAL A 265 6.19 27.36 -9.37
N ARG A 266 6.33 28.62 -9.79
CA ARG A 266 5.21 29.58 -9.78
C ARG A 266 4.27 29.18 -10.90
N GLN A 267 3.03 28.85 -10.56
CA GLN A 267 1.98 28.71 -11.56
C GLN A 267 1.72 30.10 -12.15
N ALA A 268 1.86 30.26 -13.46
CA ALA A 268 1.40 31.45 -14.15
C ALA A 268 -0.13 31.51 -13.98
N SER A 269 -0.60 32.58 -13.35
CA SER A 269 -2.02 32.88 -13.13
C SER A 269 -2.75 33.14 -14.44
#